data_AF-A0A0C9UBA5-F1
#
_entry.id   AF-A0A0C9UBA5-F1
#
_cell.length_a   1.000
_cell.length_b   1.000
_cell.length_c   1.000
_cell.angle_alpha   90.00
_cell.angle_beta   90.00
_cell.angle_gamma   90.00
#
_symmetry.space_group_name_H-M   'P 1'
#
loop_
_entity.id
_entity.type
_entity.pdbx_description
1 polymer ?
#
loop_
_entity_poly.entity_id
_entity_poly.type
_entity_poly.pdbx_seq_one_letter_code
_entity_poly.pdbx_strand_id
1 'polypeptide(L)'
;RNGDMRGPCPGLNTLASHGYLPRNGIVTPTQIINTVQDDFGIDDTLAVQLVYATMLVDGNPLMNLMSIGGKSSLTGPDPPKPAIVGGVDTHAVLEGDASMTRGDFFFGDNHSFNQTLFNEFVAFSSQFGGGSYNLTVATEYRFYCIQQSITENPTFSLISPRIGTAYGKAAVPFVFFVNGYKADGQLSIEDALGFFRDGCMPDDFHRTDGLKTFNLVDNSVDAIFAAHPVQPGGNNGTVNSHTLDPNSAGISDTCKGYTDFVNVTIRRLYPNSQGALRNNLNKNLDFFFLHLTSQCSQVFLYGQ
;
A
#
# COMPACT_ATOMS: atom_id res chain seq x y z
N ARG A 1 -9.24 -19.36 9.96
CA ARG A 1 -9.68 -20.60 9.28
C ARG A 1 -8.50 -21.06 8.42
N ASN A 2 -8.26 -22.37 8.28
CA ASN A 2 -7.08 -22.85 7.55
C ASN A 2 -7.17 -22.46 6.08
N GLY A 3 -6.14 -21.80 5.55
CA GLY A 3 -6.03 -21.45 4.13
C GLY A 3 -6.60 -20.08 3.71
N ASP A 4 -7.19 -19.31 4.63
CA ASP A 4 -7.61 -17.93 4.33
C ASP A 4 -6.38 -17.00 4.27
N MET A 5 -6.23 -16.26 3.17
CA MET A 5 -5.10 -15.33 2.97
C MET A 5 -5.38 -13.98 3.63
N ARG A 6 -4.41 -13.48 4.38
CA ARG A 6 -4.32 -12.13 4.93
C ARG A 6 -2.88 -11.64 4.75
N GLY A 7 -2.69 -10.33 4.66
CA GLY A 7 -1.38 -9.75 4.35
C GLY A 7 -1.11 -8.45 5.09
N PRO A 8 -0.24 -7.58 4.54
CA PRO A 8 0.19 -6.35 5.21
C PRO A 8 -0.86 -5.23 5.20
N CYS A 9 -1.95 -5.36 4.43
CA CYS A 9 -2.98 -4.33 4.32
C CYS A 9 -4.12 -4.55 5.31
N PRO A 10 -4.24 -3.76 6.40
CA PRO A 10 -5.29 -3.92 7.40
C PRO A 10 -6.69 -3.69 6.83
N GLY A 11 -6.85 -2.79 5.87
CA GLY A 11 -8.15 -2.53 5.21
C GLY A 11 -8.66 -3.76 4.47
N LEU A 12 -7.86 -4.34 3.56
CA LEU A 12 -8.25 -5.54 2.82
C LEU A 12 -8.47 -6.75 3.74
N ASN A 13 -7.63 -6.89 4.77
CA ASN A 13 -7.80 -7.93 5.79
C ASN A 13 -9.16 -7.82 6.48
N THR A 14 -9.54 -6.59 6.86
CA THR A 14 -10.82 -6.31 7.52
C THR A 14 -12.00 -6.62 6.61
N LEU A 15 -11.95 -6.16 5.36
CA LEU A 15 -13.02 -6.42 4.38
C LEU A 15 -13.22 -7.91 4.12
N ALA A 16 -12.15 -8.69 3.99
CA ALA A 16 -12.23 -10.13 3.85
C ALA A 16 -12.71 -10.83 5.14
N SER A 17 -12.34 -10.33 6.32
CA SER A 17 -12.79 -10.86 7.61
C SER A 17 -14.26 -10.57 7.90
N HIS A 18 -14.80 -9.47 7.40
CA HIS A 18 -16.22 -9.15 7.46
C HIS A 18 -17.03 -9.82 6.34
N GLY A 19 -16.37 -10.30 5.28
CA GLY A 19 -17.00 -11.01 4.18
C GLY A 19 -17.51 -10.11 3.06
N TYR A 20 -17.12 -8.83 3.07
CA TYR A 20 -17.32 -7.93 1.93
C TYR A 20 -16.45 -8.34 0.74
N LEU A 21 -15.23 -8.81 1.03
CA LEU A 21 -14.41 -9.58 0.08
C LEU A 21 -14.55 -11.08 0.33
N PRO A 22 -14.27 -11.93 -0.68
CA PRO A 22 -14.07 -13.37 -0.48
C PRO A 22 -13.21 -13.65 0.76
N ARG A 23 -13.77 -14.39 1.73
CA ARG A 23 -13.13 -14.61 3.04
C ARG A 23 -11.78 -15.31 2.94
N ASN A 24 -11.55 -16.07 1.86
CA ASN A 24 -10.29 -16.74 1.56
C ASN A 24 -9.19 -15.77 1.11
N GLY A 25 -9.49 -14.49 0.89
CA GLY A 25 -8.51 -13.47 0.49
C GLY A 25 -8.04 -13.56 -0.96
N ILE A 26 -8.76 -14.28 -1.83
CA ILE A 26 -8.50 -14.33 -3.27
C ILE A 26 -9.58 -13.52 -3.98
N VAL A 27 -9.16 -12.46 -4.67
CA VAL A 27 -10.06 -11.39 -5.10
C VAL A 27 -9.79 -10.97 -6.54
N THR A 28 -10.80 -10.38 -7.19
CA THR A 28 -10.64 -9.66 -8.47
C THR A 28 -10.45 -8.17 -8.22
N PRO A 29 -9.87 -7.42 -9.17
CA PRO A 29 -9.83 -5.95 -9.11
C PRO A 29 -11.18 -5.30 -8.82
N THR A 30 -12.23 -5.71 -9.54
CA THR A 30 -13.58 -5.15 -9.39
C THR A 30 -14.17 -5.40 -8.01
N GLN A 31 -13.91 -6.57 -7.41
CA GLN A 31 -14.36 -6.84 -6.03
C GLN A 31 -13.72 -5.85 -5.05
N ILE A 32 -12.42 -5.60 -5.17
CA ILE A 32 -11.75 -4.61 -4.31
C ILE A 32 -12.34 -3.21 -4.55
N ILE A 33 -12.41 -2.76 -5.81
CA ILE A 33 -12.88 -1.42 -6.18
C ILE A 33 -14.27 -1.12 -5.61
N ASN A 34 -15.21 -2.06 -5.76
CA ASN A 34 -16.57 -1.89 -5.25
C ASN A 34 -16.58 -1.84 -3.72
N THR A 35 -15.94 -2.81 -3.07
CA THR A 35 -15.95 -2.93 -1.61
C THR A 35 -15.27 -1.75 -0.90
N VAL A 36 -14.14 -1.25 -1.41
CA VAL A 36 -13.47 -0.10 -0.76
C VAL A 36 -14.27 1.20 -0.91
N GLN A 37 -15.06 1.32 -1.99
CA GLN A 37 -16.01 2.42 -2.16
C GLN A 37 -17.17 2.29 -1.18
N ASP A 38 -17.81 1.12 -1.15
CA ASP A 38 -19.02 0.89 -0.37
C ASP A 38 -18.79 0.92 1.14
N ASP A 39 -17.66 0.36 1.60
CA ASP A 39 -17.42 0.08 3.02
C ASP A 39 -16.37 1.00 3.67
N PHE A 40 -15.51 1.66 2.88
CA PHE A 40 -14.55 2.66 3.38
C PHE A 40 -14.71 4.04 2.75
N GLY A 41 -15.51 4.21 1.70
CA GLY A 41 -15.71 5.51 1.07
C GLY A 41 -14.49 6.01 0.30
N ILE A 42 -13.61 5.10 -0.15
CA ILE A 42 -12.50 5.44 -1.06
C ILE A 42 -13.11 5.83 -2.40
N ASP A 43 -12.72 6.95 -3.01
CA ASP A 43 -13.24 7.31 -4.34
C ASP A 43 -12.74 6.37 -5.44
N ASP A 44 -13.48 6.30 -6.56
CA ASP A 44 -13.16 5.42 -7.68
C ASP A 44 -11.76 5.65 -8.26
N THR A 45 -11.29 6.90 -8.33
CA THR A 45 -9.97 7.22 -8.91
C THR A 45 -8.84 6.64 -8.06
N LEU A 46 -8.91 6.82 -6.74
CA LEU A 46 -7.94 6.24 -5.81
C LEU A 46 -8.05 4.70 -5.77
N ALA A 47 -9.27 4.15 -5.79
CA ALA A 47 -9.49 2.71 -5.78
C ALA A 47 -8.90 2.02 -7.03
N VAL A 48 -9.20 2.54 -8.23
CA VAL A 48 -8.68 2.06 -9.51
C VAL A 48 -7.15 2.10 -9.51
N GLN A 49 -6.55 3.23 -9.11
CA GLN A 49 -5.09 3.36 -9.06
C GLN A 49 -4.44 2.29 -8.17
N LEU A 50 -4.89 2.17 -6.91
CA LEU A 50 -4.28 1.24 -5.96
C LEU A 50 -4.44 -0.21 -6.39
N VAL A 51 -5.63 -0.57 -6.89
CA VAL A 51 -5.94 -1.93 -7.30
C VAL A 51 -5.15 -2.33 -8.55
N TYR A 52 -5.08 -1.48 -9.57
CA TYR A 52 -4.35 -1.83 -10.79
C TYR A 52 -2.84 -1.74 -10.62
N ALA A 53 -2.33 -0.86 -9.75
CA ALA A 53 -0.93 -0.92 -9.33
C ALA A 53 -0.62 -2.31 -8.72
N THR A 54 -1.47 -2.77 -7.80
CA THR A 54 -1.28 -4.07 -7.13
C THR A 54 -1.46 -5.23 -8.11
N MET A 55 -2.46 -5.17 -8.99
CA MET A 55 -2.70 -6.21 -10.00
C MET A 55 -1.51 -6.40 -10.94
N LEU A 56 -0.86 -5.30 -11.32
CA LEU A 56 0.29 -5.31 -12.23
C LEU A 56 1.53 -5.95 -11.61
N VAL A 57 1.73 -5.90 -10.28
CA VAL A 57 2.94 -6.45 -9.65
C VAL A 57 2.73 -7.76 -8.89
N ASP A 58 1.57 -7.93 -8.26
CA ASP A 58 1.29 -9.03 -7.33
C ASP A 58 0.18 -9.96 -7.80
N GLY A 59 -0.69 -9.47 -8.69
CA GLY A 59 -1.81 -10.22 -9.24
C GLY A 59 -1.44 -11.09 -10.43
N ASN A 60 -2.36 -11.98 -10.80
CA ASN A 60 -2.28 -12.77 -12.03
C ASN A 60 -3.11 -12.09 -13.14
N PRO A 61 -2.47 -11.37 -14.09
CA PRO A 61 -3.17 -10.68 -15.16
C PRO A 61 -3.86 -11.63 -16.16
N LEU A 62 -3.49 -12.91 -16.21
CA LEU A 62 -4.17 -13.89 -17.07
C LEU A 62 -5.49 -14.36 -16.47
N MET A 63 -5.54 -14.47 -15.14
CA MET A 63 -6.70 -15.01 -14.41
C MET A 63 -7.62 -13.93 -13.86
N ASN A 64 -7.19 -12.67 -13.88
CA ASN A 64 -7.85 -11.55 -13.24
C ASN A 64 -8.06 -11.75 -11.72
N LEU A 65 -7.09 -12.37 -11.04
CA LEU A 65 -7.14 -12.72 -9.62
C LEU A 65 -5.86 -12.31 -8.89
N MET A 66 -6.00 -11.95 -7.62
CA MET A 66 -4.88 -11.63 -6.73
C MET A 66 -5.14 -12.12 -5.30
N SER A 67 -4.06 -12.39 -4.57
CA SER A 67 -4.10 -12.72 -3.14
C SER A 67 -3.86 -11.46 -2.33
N ILE A 68 -4.68 -11.20 -1.31
CA ILE A 68 -4.47 -10.08 -0.37
C ILE A 68 -3.40 -10.38 0.70
N GLY A 69 -2.85 -11.60 0.68
CA GLY A 69 -1.67 -12.02 1.45
C GLY A 69 -0.61 -12.58 0.51
N GLY A 70 0.10 -13.62 0.93
CA GLY A 70 1.16 -14.25 0.14
C GLY A 70 0.71 -15.07 -1.07
N LYS A 71 1.67 -15.73 -1.70
CA LYS A 71 1.47 -16.48 -2.95
C LYS A 71 0.47 -17.61 -2.75
N SER A 72 -0.47 -17.75 -3.68
CA SER A 72 -1.50 -18.79 -3.62
C SER A 72 -1.73 -19.41 -4.99
N SER A 73 -1.85 -20.73 -5.06
CA SER A 73 -2.22 -21.44 -6.29
C SER A 73 -3.64 -21.14 -6.76
N LEU A 74 -4.47 -20.53 -5.89
CA LEU A 74 -5.83 -20.11 -6.22
C LEU A 74 -5.88 -18.92 -7.18
N THR A 75 -4.77 -18.21 -7.41
CA THR A 75 -4.68 -17.19 -8.47
C THR A 75 -4.37 -17.80 -9.85
N GLY A 76 -4.28 -19.13 -9.94
CA GLY A 76 -4.09 -19.89 -11.18
C GLY A 76 -2.64 -20.03 -11.63
N PRO A 77 -2.39 -20.59 -12.83
CA PRO A 77 -1.04 -20.82 -13.35
C PRO A 77 -0.26 -19.52 -13.50
N ASP A 78 0.99 -19.52 -13.03
CA ASP A 78 1.86 -18.35 -13.11
C ASP A 78 2.20 -17.99 -14.56
N PRO A 79 2.27 -16.69 -14.90
CA PRO A 79 2.90 -16.24 -16.12
C PRO A 79 4.41 -16.58 -16.14
N PRO A 80 5.07 -16.52 -17.30
CA PRO A 80 6.50 -16.77 -17.38
C PRO A 80 7.30 -15.85 -16.46
N LYS A 81 8.36 -16.40 -15.85
CA LYS A 81 9.35 -15.62 -15.11
C LYS A 81 9.90 -14.47 -15.98
N PRO A 82 10.26 -13.32 -15.37
CA PRO A 82 10.48 -13.07 -13.94
C PRO A 82 9.24 -12.60 -13.15
N ALA A 83 8.04 -12.65 -13.73
CA ALA A 83 6.82 -12.31 -13.01
C ALA A 83 6.66 -13.17 -11.74
N ILE A 84 6.24 -12.53 -10.65
CA ILE A 84 6.22 -13.14 -9.32
C ILE A 84 4.85 -13.72 -8.99
N VAL A 85 3.79 -12.92 -9.22
CA VAL A 85 2.40 -13.24 -8.84
C VAL A 85 2.36 -13.76 -7.41
N GLY A 86 2.96 -12.99 -6.51
CA GLY A 86 3.23 -13.40 -5.14
C GLY A 86 2.16 -12.96 -4.14
N GLY A 87 1.13 -12.24 -4.59
CA GLY A 87 0.20 -11.56 -3.69
C GLY A 87 0.86 -10.39 -2.95
N VAL A 88 0.08 -9.70 -2.12
CA VAL A 88 0.46 -8.41 -1.50
C VAL A 88 1.62 -8.55 -0.50
N ASP A 89 2.00 -9.77 -0.08
CA ASP A 89 3.18 -9.97 0.78
C ASP A 89 4.51 -9.84 -0.01
N THR A 90 4.47 -9.68 -1.34
CA THR A 90 5.67 -9.60 -2.18
C THR A 90 6.47 -8.33 -1.86
N HIS A 91 7.65 -8.52 -1.29
CA HIS A 91 8.56 -7.43 -0.97
C HIS A 91 9.11 -6.74 -2.23
N ALA A 92 9.38 -5.43 -2.11
CA ALA A 92 10.06 -4.57 -3.08
C ALA A 92 9.34 -4.35 -4.41
N VAL A 93 8.01 -4.55 -4.46
CA VAL A 93 7.16 -4.13 -5.59
C VAL A 93 6.08 -3.13 -5.19
N LEU A 94 5.48 -3.30 -4.00
CA LEU A 94 4.56 -2.36 -3.34
C LEU A 94 4.63 -2.48 -1.81
N GLU A 95 4.68 -3.72 -1.30
CA GLU A 95 5.14 -4.00 0.06
C GLU A 95 6.61 -3.59 0.17
N GLY A 96 6.99 -3.02 1.31
CA GLY A 96 8.37 -2.63 1.56
C GLY A 96 8.59 -2.16 2.98
N ASP A 97 9.83 -1.75 3.23
CA ASP A 97 10.32 -1.42 4.56
C ASP A 97 9.66 -0.18 5.18
N ALA A 98 9.90 0.03 6.48
CA ALA A 98 9.31 1.06 7.31
C ALA A 98 7.77 0.97 7.35
N SER A 99 7.21 -0.23 7.48
CA SER A 99 5.77 -0.38 7.72
C SER A 99 5.42 0.00 9.17
N MET A 100 4.24 0.57 9.41
CA MET A 100 3.86 1.09 10.74
C MET A 100 3.57 -0.01 11.77
N THR A 101 3.14 -1.19 11.34
CA THR A 101 2.73 -2.27 12.24
C THR A 101 3.18 -3.66 11.75
N ARG A 102 4.01 -3.69 10.70
CA ARG A 102 4.59 -4.89 10.06
C ARG A 102 6.10 -4.69 10.05
N GLY A 103 6.87 -5.76 10.24
CA GLY A 103 8.33 -5.69 10.20
C GLY A 103 8.86 -5.48 8.78
N ASP A 104 10.11 -5.07 8.66
CA ASP A 104 10.82 -5.09 7.38
C ASP A 104 11.08 -6.53 6.93
N PHE A 105 11.07 -6.76 5.61
CA PHE A 105 11.29 -8.10 5.05
C PHE A 105 12.63 -8.73 5.47
N PHE A 106 13.65 -7.89 5.68
CA PHE A 106 14.96 -8.32 6.18
C PHE A 106 14.87 -9.13 7.48
N PHE A 107 13.89 -8.82 8.36
CA PHE A 107 13.70 -9.51 9.63
C PHE A 107 12.87 -10.80 9.51
N GLY A 108 12.38 -11.13 8.32
CA GLY A 108 11.76 -12.43 7.98
C GLY A 108 10.24 -12.44 7.87
N ASP A 109 9.53 -11.44 8.42
CA ASP A 109 8.07 -11.33 8.32
C ASP A 109 7.64 -9.87 8.08
N ASN A 110 7.14 -9.63 6.87
CA ASN A 110 6.70 -8.32 6.37
C ASN A 110 5.18 -8.13 6.33
N HIS A 111 4.40 -9.08 6.85
CA HIS A 111 2.94 -9.09 6.66
C HIS A 111 2.16 -9.26 7.97
N SER A 112 2.68 -10.03 8.92
CA SER A 112 2.03 -10.25 10.21
C SER A 112 2.02 -8.98 11.06
N PHE A 113 0.97 -8.84 11.87
CA PHE A 113 0.91 -7.80 12.88
C PHE A 113 2.08 -7.95 13.88
N ASN A 114 2.81 -6.87 14.08
CA ASN A 114 3.92 -6.78 15.03
C ASN A 114 3.50 -5.97 16.26
N GLN A 115 3.36 -6.66 17.40
CA GLN A 115 2.94 -6.04 18.66
C GLN A 115 3.93 -4.98 19.16
N THR A 116 5.24 -5.16 18.94
CA THR A 116 6.26 -4.19 19.37
C THR A 116 6.10 -2.88 18.60
N LEU A 117 5.96 -2.95 17.27
CA LEU A 117 5.70 -1.77 16.46
C LEU A 117 4.37 -1.11 16.84
N PHE A 118 3.32 -1.89 17.07
CA PHE A 118 2.06 -1.33 17.53
C PHE A 118 2.15 -0.66 18.92
N ASN A 119 3.00 -1.15 19.82
CA ASN A 119 3.25 -0.46 21.09
C ASN A 119 3.89 0.91 20.88
N GLU A 120 4.84 1.03 19.93
CA GLU A 120 5.41 2.33 19.55
C GLU A 120 4.34 3.24 18.92
N PHE A 121 3.48 2.70 18.04
CA PHE A 121 2.34 3.44 17.50
C PHE A 121 1.45 4.02 18.63
N VAL A 122 1.14 3.23 19.67
CA VAL A 122 0.39 3.68 20.84
C VAL A 122 1.14 4.76 21.63
N ALA A 123 2.45 4.59 21.84
CA ALA A 123 3.28 5.56 22.55
C ALA A 123 3.30 6.92 21.83
N PHE A 124 3.49 6.92 20.51
CA PHE A 124 3.44 8.13 19.69
C PHE A 124 2.05 8.77 19.69
N SER A 125 0.97 7.97 19.62
CA SER A 125 -0.39 8.50 19.78
C SER A 125 -0.64 9.15 21.13
N SER A 126 -0.12 8.57 22.22
CA SER A 126 -0.21 9.18 23.54
C SER A 126 0.59 10.48 23.62
N GLN A 127 1.78 10.52 23.01
CA GLN A 127 2.68 11.67 23.10
C GLN A 127 2.24 12.84 22.22
N PHE A 128 1.80 12.58 20.99
CA PHE A 128 1.56 13.61 19.98
C PHE A 128 0.08 13.79 19.59
N GLY A 129 -0.77 12.79 19.88
CA GLY A 129 -2.16 12.76 19.43
C GLY A 129 -3.19 12.78 20.56
N GLY A 130 -2.78 13.05 21.80
CA GLY A 130 -3.69 13.04 22.95
C GLY A 130 -4.35 11.68 23.20
N GLY A 131 -3.66 10.58 22.83
CA GLY A 131 -4.16 9.22 22.95
C GLY A 131 -4.91 8.69 21.72
N SER A 132 -4.97 9.44 20.62
CA SER A 132 -5.50 8.99 19.32
C SER A 132 -4.42 9.03 18.25
N TYR A 133 -4.60 8.28 17.16
CA TYR A 133 -3.80 8.44 15.95
C TYR A 133 -4.44 9.47 15.02
N ASN A 134 -3.69 10.50 14.67
CA ASN A 134 -4.12 11.59 13.80
C ASN A 134 -2.96 12.04 12.90
N LEU A 135 -3.14 13.12 12.13
CA LEU A 135 -2.10 13.63 11.22
C LEU A 135 -0.76 13.93 11.94
N THR A 136 -0.78 14.54 13.11
CA THR A 136 0.44 14.84 13.89
C THR A 136 1.15 13.57 14.33
N VAL A 137 0.42 12.54 14.73
CA VAL A 137 1.04 11.25 15.06
C VAL A 137 1.61 10.59 13.81
N ALA A 138 0.89 10.68 12.68
CA ALA A 138 1.34 10.13 11.41
C ALA A 138 2.67 10.75 10.96
N THR A 139 2.89 12.06 11.18
CA THR A 139 4.15 12.73 10.83
C THR A 139 5.32 12.18 11.65
N GLU A 140 5.19 12.15 12.96
CA GLU A 140 6.25 11.72 13.87
C GLU A 140 6.53 10.22 13.75
N TYR A 141 5.49 9.39 13.69
CA TYR A 141 5.64 7.94 13.67
C TYR A 141 6.15 7.41 12.33
N ARG A 142 5.75 8.02 11.20
CA ARG A 142 6.32 7.72 9.87
C ARG A 142 7.82 7.96 9.87
N PHE A 143 8.26 9.10 10.39
CA PHE A 143 9.68 9.42 10.47
C PHE A 143 10.43 8.45 11.39
N TYR A 144 9.86 8.12 12.56
CA TYR A 144 10.41 7.11 13.46
C TYR A 144 10.63 5.76 12.75
N CYS A 145 9.61 5.23 12.05
CA CYS A 145 9.72 3.95 11.34
C CYS A 145 10.85 3.97 10.29
N ILE A 146 11.04 5.09 9.60
CA ILE A 146 12.13 5.27 8.63
C ILE A 146 13.49 5.27 9.34
N GLN A 147 13.62 6.04 10.43
CA GLN A 147 14.88 6.09 11.19
C GLN A 147 15.24 4.72 11.76
N GLN A 148 14.26 4.00 12.32
CA GLN A 148 14.46 2.64 12.81
C GLN A 148 14.96 1.71 11.69
N SER A 149 14.36 1.77 10.51
CA SER A 149 14.79 0.95 9.37
C SER A 149 16.22 1.30 8.93
N ILE A 150 16.59 2.59 8.93
CA ILE A 150 17.96 3.04 8.64
C ILE A 150 18.96 2.46 9.66
N THR A 151 18.61 2.43 10.95
CA THR A 151 19.54 2.03 12.02
C THR A 151 19.60 0.51 12.23
N GLU A 152 18.59 -0.25 11.79
CA GLU A 152 18.45 -1.68 12.10
C GLU A 152 18.47 -2.60 10.86
N ASN A 153 18.04 -2.13 9.68
CA ASN A 153 17.94 -2.94 8.47
C ASN A 153 19.05 -2.57 7.45
N PRO A 154 20.11 -3.38 7.29
CA PRO A 154 21.21 -3.08 6.35
C PRO A 154 20.79 -3.09 4.88
N THR A 155 19.62 -3.63 4.56
CA THR A 155 19.04 -3.67 3.21
C THR A 155 17.85 -2.72 3.04
N PHE A 156 17.66 -1.78 3.99
CA PHE A 156 16.55 -0.81 3.97
C PHE A 156 16.42 -0.13 2.62
N SER A 157 15.20 -0.11 2.06
CA SER A 157 14.88 0.59 0.82
C SER A 157 13.59 1.42 0.91
N LEU A 158 13.72 2.70 0.57
CA LEU A 158 12.63 3.68 0.47
C LEU A 158 12.71 4.46 -0.86
N ILE A 159 12.68 3.73 -1.97
CA ILE A 159 12.62 4.27 -3.33
C ILE A 159 11.23 4.07 -3.96
N SER A 160 10.98 4.64 -5.13
CA SER A 160 9.70 4.49 -5.85
C SER A 160 9.43 3.01 -6.21
N PRO A 161 8.19 2.50 -6.02
CA PRO A 161 6.99 3.20 -5.56
C PRO A 161 6.83 3.23 -4.02
N ARG A 162 7.73 2.57 -3.28
CA ARG A 162 7.61 2.41 -1.82
C ARG A 162 7.56 3.75 -1.08
N ILE A 163 8.38 4.74 -1.44
CA ILE A 163 8.35 6.05 -0.78
C ILE A 163 6.93 6.64 -0.79
N GLY A 164 6.27 6.76 -1.95
CA GLY A 164 4.90 7.29 -2.02
C GLY A 164 3.90 6.46 -1.22
N THR A 165 3.95 5.12 -1.37
CA THR A 165 3.02 4.24 -0.64
C THR A 165 3.25 4.23 0.88
N ALA A 166 4.48 4.44 1.37
CA ALA A 166 4.77 4.47 2.80
C ALA A 166 4.12 5.69 3.48
N TYR A 167 4.20 6.87 2.85
CA TYR A 167 3.52 8.08 3.33
C TYR A 167 2.01 7.99 3.13
N GLY A 168 1.52 7.52 1.97
CA GLY A 168 0.08 7.33 1.74
C GLY A 168 -0.56 6.39 2.75
N LYS A 169 0.10 5.27 3.07
CA LYS A 169 -0.38 4.31 4.09
C LYS A 169 -0.39 4.90 5.50
N ALA A 170 0.39 5.94 5.78
CA ALA A 170 0.35 6.64 7.07
C ALA A 170 -0.87 7.57 7.20
N ALA A 171 -1.42 8.05 6.08
CA ALA A 171 -2.65 8.83 6.07
C ALA A 171 -3.91 7.97 6.26
N VAL A 172 -3.91 6.74 5.72
CA VAL A 172 -5.09 5.86 5.68
C VAL A 172 -5.83 5.72 7.02
N PRO A 173 -5.18 5.50 8.18
CA PRO A 173 -5.91 5.21 9.41
C PRO A 173 -6.79 6.38 9.87
N PHE A 174 -6.29 7.62 9.83
CA PHE A 174 -7.10 8.77 10.25
C PHE A 174 -8.07 9.27 9.17
N VAL A 175 -7.89 8.88 7.91
CA VAL A 175 -8.81 9.23 6.81
C VAL A 175 -9.97 8.24 6.70
N PHE A 176 -9.71 6.94 6.88
CA PHE A 176 -10.66 5.87 6.51
C PHE A 176 -11.12 4.98 7.67
N PHE A 177 -10.37 4.89 8.78
CA PHE A 177 -10.72 4.01 9.90
C PHE A 177 -11.42 4.75 11.04
N VAL A 178 -11.53 6.08 10.96
CA VAL A 178 -12.34 6.88 11.90
C VAL A 178 -13.81 6.69 11.57
N ASN A 179 -14.62 6.35 12.58
CA ASN A 179 -16.07 6.21 12.40
C ASN A 179 -16.66 7.53 11.84
N GLY A 180 -17.41 7.39 10.75
CA GLY A 180 -18.00 8.48 9.99
C GLY A 180 -18.97 9.36 10.76
N TYR A 181 -19.57 8.87 11.84
CA TYR A 181 -20.39 9.71 12.73
C TYR A 181 -19.56 10.73 13.51
N LYS A 182 -18.26 10.48 13.71
CA LYS A 182 -17.31 11.42 14.32
C LYS A 182 -16.60 12.24 13.25
N ALA A 183 -15.99 11.56 12.27
CA ALA A 183 -15.25 12.15 11.15
C ALA A 183 -14.26 13.28 11.54
N ASP A 184 -13.63 13.17 12.71
CA ASP A 184 -12.76 14.19 13.32
C ASP A 184 -11.25 13.97 13.05
N GLY A 185 -10.91 12.91 12.31
CA GLY A 185 -9.54 12.52 12.04
C GLY A 185 -8.79 12.00 13.27
N GLN A 186 -9.50 11.60 14.33
CA GLN A 186 -8.92 11.05 15.56
C GLN A 186 -9.27 9.56 15.65
N LEU A 187 -8.36 8.70 15.19
CA LEU A 187 -8.54 7.25 15.30
C LEU A 187 -8.19 6.80 16.72
N SER A 188 -9.14 6.22 17.44
CA SER A 188 -8.87 5.67 18.77
C SER A 188 -7.91 4.48 18.68
N ILE A 189 -7.13 4.23 19.74
CA ILE A 189 -6.20 3.09 19.78
C ILE A 189 -6.94 1.75 19.78
N GLU A 190 -8.13 1.71 20.37
CA GLU A 190 -9.00 0.53 20.36
C GLU A 190 -9.42 0.17 18.93
N ASP A 191 -9.94 1.15 18.18
CA ASP A 191 -10.33 0.94 16.78
C ASP A 191 -9.11 0.60 15.92
N ALA A 192 -7.99 1.30 16.13
CA ALA A 192 -6.74 1.02 15.43
C ALA A 192 -6.30 -0.44 15.64
N LEU A 193 -6.35 -0.95 16.87
CA LEU A 193 -6.02 -2.34 17.17
C LEU A 193 -6.94 -3.32 16.44
N GLY A 194 -8.25 -3.03 16.42
CA GLY A 194 -9.24 -3.80 15.67
C GLY A 194 -8.88 -3.94 14.19
N PHE A 195 -8.56 -2.83 13.51
CA PHE A 195 -8.16 -2.86 12.10
C PHE A 195 -6.79 -3.51 11.87
N PHE A 196 -5.77 -3.16 12.67
CA PHE A 196 -4.39 -3.56 12.41
C PHE A 196 -4.07 -5.00 12.81
N ARG A 197 -4.68 -5.50 13.90
CA ARG A 197 -4.45 -6.85 14.44
C ARG A 197 -5.58 -7.80 14.10
N ASP A 198 -6.82 -7.39 14.37
CA ASP A 198 -7.95 -8.32 14.38
C ASP A 198 -8.65 -8.42 13.02
N GLY A 199 -8.40 -7.46 12.11
CA GLY A 199 -9.13 -7.34 10.87
C GLY A 199 -10.61 -7.11 11.13
N CYS A 200 -10.92 -6.24 12.09
CA CYS A 200 -12.27 -5.99 12.57
C CYS A 200 -12.58 -4.50 12.60
N MET A 201 -13.69 -4.11 11.96
CA MET A 201 -14.34 -2.82 12.20
C MET A 201 -14.88 -2.79 13.64
N PRO A 202 -14.92 -1.61 14.30
CA PRO A 202 -15.62 -1.48 15.57
C PRO A 202 -17.13 -1.68 15.41
N ASP A 203 -17.81 -1.92 16.53
CA ASP A 203 -19.27 -2.02 16.54
C ASP A 203 -19.90 -0.72 16.03
N ASP A 204 -20.95 -0.85 15.21
CA ASP A 204 -21.64 0.28 14.57
C ASP A 204 -20.70 1.20 13.77
N PHE A 205 -19.64 0.62 13.18
CA PHE A 205 -18.78 1.34 12.26
C PHE A 205 -19.57 1.81 11.04
N HIS A 206 -19.61 3.13 10.86
CA HIS A 206 -20.08 3.77 9.65
C HIS A 206 -18.88 4.37 8.93
N ARG A 207 -18.78 4.19 7.61
CA ARG A 207 -17.78 4.93 6.82
C ARG A 207 -18.12 6.42 6.83
N THR A 208 -17.14 7.29 6.59
CA THR A 208 -17.46 8.72 6.47
C THR A 208 -18.36 9.00 5.27
N ASP A 209 -19.29 9.95 5.43
CA ASP A 209 -20.15 10.41 4.35
C ASP A 209 -19.35 11.08 3.22
N GLY A 210 -19.81 10.84 1.99
CA GLY A 210 -19.09 11.23 0.77
C GLY A 210 -17.90 10.32 0.47
N LEU A 211 -17.37 10.42 -0.76
CA LEU A 211 -16.16 9.71 -1.14
C LEU A 211 -14.94 10.56 -0.78
N LYS A 212 -13.96 9.96 -0.10
CA LYS A 212 -12.67 10.59 0.18
C LYS A 212 -11.82 10.47 -1.06
N THR A 213 -11.48 11.63 -1.63
CA THR A 213 -10.80 11.73 -2.91
C THR A 213 -9.32 11.42 -2.80
N PHE A 214 -8.72 11.01 -3.92
CA PHE A 214 -7.28 10.95 -4.12
C PHE A 214 -6.58 12.21 -3.57
N ASN A 215 -7.07 13.40 -3.92
CA ASN A 215 -6.50 14.68 -3.48
C ASN A 215 -6.49 14.87 -1.95
N LEU A 216 -7.47 14.31 -1.21
CA LEU A 216 -7.45 14.39 0.25
C LEU A 216 -6.30 13.57 0.84
N VAL A 217 -6.08 12.38 0.29
CA VAL A 217 -4.96 11.52 0.69
C VAL A 217 -3.64 12.18 0.28
N ASP A 218 -3.56 12.74 -0.92
CA ASP A 218 -2.37 13.42 -1.45
C ASP A 218 -1.98 14.64 -0.60
N ASN A 219 -2.94 15.50 -0.24
CA ASN A 219 -2.70 16.60 0.69
C ASN A 219 -2.21 16.14 2.06
N SER A 220 -2.69 14.98 2.52
CA SER A 220 -2.24 14.38 3.79
C SER A 220 -0.82 13.83 3.67
N VAL A 221 -0.49 13.22 2.52
CA VAL A 221 0.85 12.75 2.18
C VAL A 221 1.84 13.91 2.21
N ASP A 222 1.51 15.02 1.57
CA ASP A 222 2.32 16.23 1.54
C ASP A 222 2.55 16.79 2.95
N ALA A 223 1.51 16.84 3.78
CA ALA A 223 1.63 17.31 5.16
C ALA A 223 2.53 16.40 6.02
N ILE A 224 2.38 15.07 5.88
CA ILE A 224 3.24 14.09 6.59
C ILE A 224 4.69 14.23 6.15
N PHE A 225 4.93 14.37 4.84
CA PHE A 225 6.28 14.51 4.30
C PHE A 225 6.94 15.84 4.69
N ALA A 226 6.20 16.95 4.64
CA ALA A 226 6.73 18.27 4.91
C ALA A 226 7.24 18.44 6.35
N ALA A 227 6.71 17.67 7.30
CA ALA A 227 7.17 17.68 8.69
C ALA A 227 8.61 17.16 8.84
N HIS A 228 8.93 16.05 8.14
CA HIS A 228 10.25 15.41 8.18
C HIS A 228 10.66 14.90 6.79
N PRO A 229 11.12 15.77 5.87
CA PRO A 229 11.44 15.36 4.51
C PRO A 229 12.58 14.33 4.47
N VAL A 230 12.33 13.19 3.82
CA VAL A 230 13.33 12.14 3.61
C VAL A 230 13.59 11.97 2.12
N GLN A 231 14.87 11.94 1.73
CA GLN A 231 15.28 11.70 0.35
C GLN A 231 15.05 10.23 -0.03
N PRO A 232 14.59 9.92 -1.26
CA PRO A 232 14.42 8.54 -1.69
C PRO A 232 15.77 7.83 -1.74
N GLY A 233 15.88 6.65 -1.16
CA GLY A 233 17.17 5.99 -1.00
C GLY A 233 17.10 4.70 -0.21
N GLY A 234 18.25 4.24 0.23
CA GLY A 234 18.36 3.02 1.02
C GLY A 234 19.73 2.84 1.64
N ASN A 235 19.84 1.87 2.54
CA ASN A 235 21.12 1.43 3.10
C ASN A 235 21.91 0.62 2.05
N ASN A 236 23.23 0.69 2.10
CA ASN A 236 24.16 0.11 1.13
C ASN A 236 24.80 -1.22 1.58
N GLY A 237 24.03 -2.04 2.31
CA GLY A 237 24.49 -3.34 2.83
C GLY A 237 24.99 -3.30 4.27
N THR A 238 25.02 -2.13 4.89
CA THR A 238 25.25 -1.96 6.34
C THR A 238 24.19 -1.04 6.94
N VAL A 239 23.93 -1.16 8.24
CA VAL A 239 23.06 -0.19 8.94
C VAL A 239 23.70 1.21 8.96
N ASN A 240 22.89 2.25 9.15
CA ASN A 240 23.33 3.66 9.21
C ASN A 240 24.10 4.13 7.96
N SER A 241 23.70 3.65 6.77
CA SER A 241 24.40 3.92 5.51
C SER A 241 23.49 4.51 4.43
N HIS A 242 22.37 5.12 4.85
CA HIS A 242 21.34 5.57 3.94
C HIS A 242 21.90 6.59 2.93
N THR A 243 21.82 6.24 1.65
CA THR A 243 22.23 7.10 0.54
C THR A 243 21.06 7.38 -0.40
N LEU A 244 20.98 8.62 -0.88
CA LEU A 244 20.05 9.05 -1.92
C LEU A 244 20.24 8.21 -3.19
N ASP A 245 19.16 7.69 -3.75
CA ASP A 245 19.11 7.22 -5.13
C ASP A 245 18.59 8.35 -6.03
N PRO A 246 19.47 9.03 -6.80
CA PRO A 246 19.06 10.14 -7.65
C PRO A 246 18.17 9.70 -8.82
N ASN A 247 18.07 8.40 -9.09
CA ASN A 247 17.22 7.86 -10.15
C ASN A 247 15.83 7.49 -9.64
N SER A 248 15.56 7.53 -8.34
CA SER A 248 14.22 7.29 -7.81
C SER A 248 13.39 8.58 -7.86
N ALA A 249 12.12 8.47 -8.23
CA ALA A 249 11.17 9.54 -7.97
C ALA A 249 11.09 9.87 -6.47
N GLY A 250 11.03 11.17 -6.18
CA GLY A 250 10.64 11.68 -4.87
C GLY A 250 9.13 11.71 -4.72
N ILE A 251 8.64 12.13 -3.55
CA ILE A 251 7.21 12.15 -3.25
C ILE A 251 6.41 13.13 -4.12
N SER A 252 7.02 14.25 -4.49
CA SER A 252 6.39 15.32 -5.27
C SER A 252 6.54 15.15 -6.79
N ASP A 253 7.17 14.06 -7.25
CA ASP A 253 7.45 13.83 -8.67
C ASP A 253 6.49 12.78 -9.26
N THR A 254 5.20 13.13 -9.31
CA THR A 254 4.10 12.23 -9.69
C THR A 254 4.33 11.53 -11.03
N CYS A 255 4.69 12.28 -12.08
CA CYS A 255 4.89 11.70 -13.40
C CYS A 255 6.15 10.84 -13.47
N LYS A 256 7.22 11.19 -12.75
CA LYS A 256 8.37 10.30 -12.65
C LYS A 256 8.03 9.05 -11.86
N GLY A 257 7.28 9.14 -10.77
CA GLY A 257 6.81 7.99 -10.00
C GLY A 257 6.02 7.00 -10.87
N TYR A 258 5.12 7.52 -11.70
CA TYR A 258 4.41 6.74 -12.71
C TYR A 258 5.35 6.08 -13.73
N THR A 259 6.26 6.85 -14.32
CA THR A 259 7.17 6.31 -15.35
C THR A 259 8.19 5.34 -14.77
N ASP A 260 8.67 5.52 -13.53
CA ASP A 260 9.49 4.55 -12.80
C ASP A 260 8.71 3.25 -12.60
N PHE A 261 7.45 3.32 -12.13
CA PHE A 261 6.63 2.15 -11.94
C PHE A 261 6.47 1.35 -13.26
N VAL A 262 6.12 2.01 -14.36
CA VAL A 262 5.92 1.34 -15.65
C VAL A 262 7.24 0.85 -16.27
N ASN A 263 8.24 1.73 -16.40
CA ASN A 263 9.47 1.43 -17.14
C ASN A 263 10.52 0.66 -16.34
N VAL A 264 10.45 0.68 -15.01
CA VAL A 264 11.37 -0.05 -14.13
C VAL A 264 10.67 -1.25 -13.54
N THR A 265 9.61 -1.06 -12.74
CA THR A 265 8.97 -2.16 -12.01
C THR A 265 8.26 -3.14 -12.94
N ILE A 266 7.31 -2.67 -13.77
CA ILE A 266 6.55 -3.55 -14.66
C ILE A 266 7.43 -4.16 -15.73
N ARG A 267 8.34 -3.38 -16.33
CA ARG A 267 9.31 -3.89 -17.31
C ARG A 267 10.19 -5.00 -16.75
N ARG A 268 10.63 -4.90 -15.49
CA ARG A 268 11.43 -5.94 -14.84
C ARG A 268 10.64 -7.23 -14.65
N LEU A 269 9.37 -7.15 -14.25
CA LEU A 269 8.50 -8.32 -14.05
C LEU A 269 8.09 -8.98 -15.37
N TYR A 270 7.89 -8.18 -16.41
CA TYR A 270 7.31 -8.61 -17.68
C TYR A 270 8.11 -8.06 -18.87
N PRO A 271 9.37 -8.49 -19.08
CA PRO A 271 10.26 -7.90 -20.08
C PRO A 271 9.86 -8.24 -21.53
N ASN A 272 9.28 -9.42 -21.76
CA ASN A 272 9.02 -9.97 -23.11
C ASN A 272 7.59 -10.54 -23.23
N SER A 273 6.59 -9.85 -22.70
CA SER A 273 5.19 -10.33 -22.73
C SER A 273 4.62 -10.40 -24.15
N GLN A 274 3.87 -11.46 -24.42
CA GLN A 274 3.22 -11.72 -25.72
C GLN A 274 1.78 -12.24 -25.54
N GLY A 275 1.02 -12.29 -26.64
CA GLY A 275 -0.32 -12.88 -26.69
C GLY A 275 -1.28 -12.31 -25.64
N ALA A 276 -2.04 -13.20 -24.99
CA ALA A 276 -3.03 -12.82 -23.97
C ALA A 276 -2.41 -12.06 -22.80
N LEU A 277 -1.19 -12.41 -22.38
CA LEU A 277 -0.51 -11.74 -21.28
C LEU A 277 -0.22 -10.27 -21.61
N ARG A 278 0.34 -9.99 -22.80
CA ARG A 278 0.57 -8.60 -23.27
C ARG A 278 -0.72 -7.81 -23.35
N ASN A 279 -1.78 -8.40 -23.91
CA ASN A 279 -3.07 -7.73 -24.05
C ASN A 279 -3.69 -7.38 -22.69
N ASN A 280 -3.60 -8.29 -21.72
CA ASN A 280 -4.11 -8.03 -20.39
C ASN A 280 -3.23 -7.01 -19.65
N LEU A 281 -1.90 -7.06 -19.78
CA LEU A 281 -1.01 -6.05 -19.20
C LEU A 281 -1.30 -4.65 -19.75
N ASN A 282 -1.47 -4.50 -21.07
CA ASN A 282 -1.84 -3.21 -21.67
C ASN A 282 -3.14 -2.66 -21.07
N LYS A 283 -4.20 -3.48 -20.96
CA LYS A 283 -5.46 -3.06 -20.32
C LYS A 283 -5.28 -2.63 -18.87
N ASN A 284 -4.53 -3.38 -18.08
CA ASN A 284 -4.27 -3.04 -16.68
C ASN A 284 -3.42 -1.76 -16.54
N LEU A 285 -2.47 -1.53 -17.47
CA LEU A 285 -1.69 -0.29 -17.55
C LEU A 285 -2.56 0.90 -17.95
N ASP A 286 -3.52 0.72 -18.87
CA ASP A 286 -4.50 1.75 -19.24
C ASP A 286 -5.34 2.15 -18.03
N PHE A 287 -5.89 1.17 -17.29
CA PHE A 287 -6.65 1.44 -16.07
C PHE A 287 -5.80 2.13 -15.00
N PHE A 288 -4.56 1.68 -14.79
CA PHE A 288 -3.64 2.32 -13.85
C PHE A 288 -3.37 3.78 -14.24
N PHE A 289 -3.28 4.10 -15.53
CA PHE A 289 -2.98 5.45 -16.00
C PHE A 289 -4.16 6.44 -15.91
N LEU A 290 -5.41 5.99 -15.77
CA LEU A 290 -6.60 6.85 -15.86
C LEU A 290 -6.54 8.11 -14.97
N HIS A 291 -6.07 7.97 -13.73
CA HIS A 291 -5.94 9.09 -12.76
C HIS A 291 -4.90 10.15 -13.15
N LEU A 292 -4.00 9.85 -14.09
CA LEU A 292 -2.90 10.72 -14.53
C LEU A 292 -3.15 11.36 -15.90
N THR A 293 -4.27 11.07 -16.54
CA THR A 293 -4.58 11.51 -17.91
C THR A 293 -4.49 13.03 -18.11
N SER A 294 -4.74 13.83 -17.07
CA SER A 294 -4.64 15.29 -17.11
C SER A 294 -3.27 15.85 -16.69
N GLN A 295 -2.37 15.01 -16.18
CA GLN A 295 -1.11 15.44 -15.54
C GLN A 295 0.14 14.89 -16.23
N CYS A 296 0.10 13.66 -16.73
CA CYS A 296 1.24 12.94 -17.28
C CYS A 296 0.97 12.42 -18.69
N SER A 297 2.02 12.05 -19.41
CA SER A 297 1.89 11.35 -20.71
C SER A 297 1.92 9.83 -20.50
N GLN A 298 1.01 9.11 -21.15
CA GLN A 298 0.94 7.66 -21.05
C GLN A 298 2.19 6.99 -21.65
N VAL A 299 2.72 6.00 -20.94
CA VAL A 299 3.80 5.14 -21.42
C VAL A 299 3.23 3.82 -21.93
N PHE A 300 3.52 3.51 -23.19
CA PHE A 300 3.11 2.27 -23.84
C PHE A 300 4.24 1.25 -23.81
N LEU A 301 4.42 0.57 -22.66
CA LEU A 301 5.54 -0.36 -22.43
C LEU A 301 5.65 -1.46 -23.49
N TYR A 302 4.51 -1.92 -24.02
CA TYR A 302 4.44 -2.96 -25.05
C TYR A 302 3.84 -2.43 -26.36
N GLY A 303 3.95 -1.13 -26.65
CA GLY A 303 3.29 -0.52 -27.81
C GLY A 303 1.78 -0.31 -27.64
N GLN A 304 1.22 0.49 -28.55
CA GLN A 304 -0.22 0.79 -28.65
C GLN A 304 -1.00 -0.36 -29.29
#